data_AF-A0A2M7YB25-F1
#
_entry.id   AF-A0A2M7YB25-F1
#
_cell.length_a   1.000
_cell.length_b   1.000
_cell.length_c   1.000
_cell.angle_alpha   90.00
_cell.angle_beta   90.00
_cell.angle_gamma   90.00
#
_symmetry.space_group_name_H-M   'P 1'
#
loop_
_entity.id
_entity.type
_entity.pdbx_description
1 polymer ?
#
loop_
_entity_poly.entity_id
_entity_poly.type
_entity_poly.pdbx_seq_one_letter_code
_entity_poly.pdbx_strand_id
1 'polypeptide(L)' 'MNSLVGAAPLLLQGLWVTLSVAVLALLLATALGALSAAAKLGGGPVARGAAAAYSTIVRGIPDLVTMLIVYFAGQRL' A
#
# COMPACT_ATOMS: atom_id res chain seq x y z
N MET A 1 3.47 3.62 -37.10
CA MET A 1 4.62 3.91 -36.20
C MET A 1 4.56 5.28 -35.53
N ASN A 2 4.02 6.34 -36.14
CA ASN A 2 3.91 7.67 -35.50
C ASN A 2 2.99 7.74 -34.25
N SER A 3 1.99 6.87 -34.11
CA SER A 3 1.06 6.91 -32.96
C SER A 3 1.70 6.53 -31.62
N LEU A 4 2.74 5.69 -31.63
CA LEU A 4 3.47 5.31 -30.41
C LEU A 4 4.38 6.44 -29.93
N VAL A 5 5.00 7.17 -30.86
CA VAL A 5 5.82 8.34 -30.56
C VAL A 5 4.96 9.49 -30.03
N GLY A 6 3.72 9.63 -30.52
CA GLY A 6 2.74 10.58 -29.97
C GLY A 6 2.24 10.22 -28.56
N ALA A 7 2.14 8.93 -28.23
CA ALA A 7 1.73 8.45 -26.90
C ALA A 7 2.89 8.37 -25.89
N ALA A 8 4.15 8.35 -26.36
CA ALA A 8 5.35 8.29 -25.54
C ALA A 8 5.38 9.28 -24.35
N PRO A 9 5.05 10.59 -24.50
CA PRO A 9 5.04 11.51 -23.37
C PRO A 9 4.00 11.13 -22.29
N LEU A 10 2.83 10.62 -22.70
CA LEU A 10 1.78 10.19 -21.78
C LEU A 10 2.21 8.92 -21.01
N LEU A 11 2.88 7.99 -21.70
CA LEU A 11 3.42 6.77 -21.09
C LEU A 11 4.55 7.09 -20.10
N LEU A 12 5.44 8.02 -20.43
CA LEU A 12 6.48 8.52 -19.53
C LEU A 12 5.89 9.17 -18.28
N GLN A 13 4.82 9.96 -18.43
CA GLN A 13 4.12 10.55 -17.29
C GLN A 13 3.46 9.48 -16.41
N GLY A 14 2.77 8.50 -17.00
CA GLY A 14 2.16 7.39 -16.28
C GLY A 14 3.19 6.51 -15.55
N LEU A 15 4.34 6.28 -16.18
CA LEU A 15 5.49 5.59 -15.57
C LEU A 15 5.98 6.35 -14.34
N TRP A 16 6.15 7.67 -14.46
CA TRP A 16 6.61 8.50 -13.34
C TRP A 16 5.65 8.46 -12.15
N VAL A 17 4.34 8.53 -12.41
CA VAL A 17 3.30 8.39 -11.37
C VAL A 17 3.37 7.01 -10.70
N THR A 18 3.46 5.94 -11.48
CA THR A 18 3.58 4.57 -10.94
C THR A 18 4.81 4.42 -10.07
N LEU A 19 5.98 4.90 -10.52
CA LEU A 19 7.23 4.81 -9.76
C LEU A 19 7.18 5.62 -8.46
N SER A 20 6.68 6.86 -8.52
CA SER A 20 6.58 7.70 -7.33
C SER A 20 5.66 7.09 -6.27
N VAL A 21 4.48 6.60 -6.67
CA VAL A 21 3.55 5.92 -5.76
C VAL A 21 4.16 4.61 -5.23
N ALA A 22 4.81 3.81 -6.07
CA ALA A 22 5.41 2.55 -5.65
C ALA A 22 6.50 2.75 -4.60
N VAL A 23 7.37 3.75 -4.78
CA VAL A 23 8.45 4.06 -3.81
C VAL A 23 7.87 4.54 -2.48
N LEU A 24 6.88 5.44 -2.52
CA LEU A 24 6.23 5.92 -1.29
C LEU A 24 5.48 4.80 -0.56
N ALA A 25 4.74 3.97 -1.29
CA ALA A 25 4.03 2.82 -0.73
C ALA A 25 5.00 1.81 -0.11
N LEU A 26 6.14 1.54 -0.76
CA LEU A 26 7.17 0.65 -0.23
C LEU A 26 7.73 1.18 1.09
N LEU A 27 8.13 2.45 1.15
CA LEU A 27 8.66 3.07 2.36
C LEU A 27 7.65 2.98 3.53
N LEU A 28 6.39 3.30 3.27
CA LEU A 28 5.32 3.22 4.27
C LEU A 28 5.06 1.78 4.71
N ALA A 29 4.93 0.84 3.77
CA ALA A 29 4.69 -0.56 4.06
C ALA A 29 5.85 -1.18 4.87
N THR A 30 7.10 -0.85 4.54
CA THR A 30 8.27 -1.30 5.29
C THR A 30 8.29 -0.71 6.70
N ALA A 31 8.01 0.58 6.88
CA ALA A 31 7.95 1.19 8.20
C ALA A 31 6.88 0.55 9.09
N LEU A 32 5.65 0.40 8.59
CA LEU A 32 4.55 -0.24 9.30
C LEU A 32 4.82 -1.73 9.57
N GLY A 33 5.44 -2.43 8.62
CA GLY A 33 5.87 -3.82 8.77
C GLY A 33 6.93 -4.00 9.85
N ALA A 34 7.92 -3.11 9.90
CA ALA A 34 8.96 -3.09 10.92
C ALA A 34 8.37 -2.83 12.32
N LEU A 35 7.46 -1.87 12.45
CA LEU A 35 6.75 -1.61 13.71
C LEU A 35 5.95 -2.82 14.18
N SER A 36 5.22 -3.48 13.26
CA SER A 36 4.46 -4.69 13.56
C SER A 36 5.38 -5.84 13.99
N ALA A 37 6.53 -6.01 13.34
CA ALA A 37 7.53 -7.02 13.71
C ALA A 37 8.15 -6.73 15.09
N ALA A 38 8.51 -5.48 15.36
CA ALA A 38 9.04 -5.05 16.65
C ALA A 38 8.04 -5.32 17.78
N ALA A 39 6.75 -5.00 17.58
CA ALA A 39 5.68 -5.30 18.53
C ALA A 39 5.51 -6.81 18.75
N LYS A 40 5.71 -7.64 17.72
CA LYS A 40 5.64 -9.11 17.86
C LYS A 40 6.82 -9.69 18.63
N LEU A 41 8.03 -9.17 18.41
CA LEU A 41 9.26 -9.67 19.05
C LEU A 41 9.38 -9.21 20.51
N GLY A 42 9.30 -7.91 20.76
CA GLY A 42 9.57 -7.31 22.07
C GLY A 42 8.32 -6.91 22.89
N GLY A 43 7.12 -6.96 22.29
CA GLY A 43 5.90 -6.51 22.94
C GLY A 43 5.30 -7.52 23.93
N GLY A 44 4.51 -7.01 24.87
CA GLY A 44 3.65 -7.82 25.74
C GLY A 44 2.49 -8.49 24.98
N PRO A 45 1.66 -9.29 25.67
CA PRO A 45 0.58 -10.07 25.04
C PRO A 45 -0.40 -9.21 24.23
N VAL A 46 -0.71 -8.00 24.72
CA VAL A 46 -1.61 -7.06 24.03
C VAL A 46 -0.98 -6.52 22.74
N ALA A 47 0.27 -6.09 22.77
CA ALA A 47 0.96 -5.54 21.60
C ALA A 47 1.16 -6.61 20.51
N ARG A 48 1.47 -7.85 20.92
CA ARG A 48 1.55 -9.01 20.02
C ARG A 48 0.20 -9.32 19.38
N GLY A 49 -0.88 -9.30 20.16
CA GLY A 49 -2.25 -9.49 19.68
C GLY A 49 -2.68 -8.42 18.67
N ALA A 50 -2.41 -7.15 18.97
CA ALA A 50 -2.72 -6.04 18.08
C ALA A 50 -1.94 -6.13 16.75
N ALA A 51 -0.64 -6.41 16.80
CA ALA A 51 0.17 -6.59 15.59
C ALA A 51 -0.27 -7.80 14.75
N ALA A 52 -0.68 -8.89 15.41
CA ALA A 52 -1.25 -10.05 14.73
C ALA A 52 -2.57 -9.68 14.04
N ALA A 53 -3.51 -9.05 14.76
CA ALA A 53 -4.80 -8.64 14.21
C ALA A 53 -4.64 -7.71 13.00
N TYR A 54 -3.80 -6.66 13.11
CA TYR A 54 -3.48 -5.77 12.00
C TYR A 54 -2.96 -6.55 10.78
N SER A 55 -1.96 -7.40 10.97
CA SER A 55 -1.36 -8.17 9.87
C SER A 55 -2.34 -9.16 9.22
N THR A 56 -3.24 -9.74 10.01
CA THR A 56 -4.25 -10.69 9.54
C THR A 56 -5.35 -9.99 8.76
N ILE A 57 -5.85 -8.84 9.22
CA ILE A 57 -6.90 -8.09 8.51
C ILE A 57 -6.36 -7.60 7.17
N VAL A 58 -5.22 -6.92 7.17
CA VAL A 58 -4.64 -6.33 5.95
C VAL A 58 -4.27 -7.40 4.92
N ARG A 59 -3.82 -8.59 5.35
CA ARG A 59 -3.47 -9.70 4.45
C ARG A 59 -4.66 -10.61 4.12
N GLY A 60 -5.74 -10.55 4.90
CA GLY A 60 -6.94 -11.37 4.72
C GLY A 60 -7.95 -10.75 3.78
N ILE A 61 -7.91 -9.42 3.59
CA ILE A 61 -8.76 -8.71 2.63
C ILE A 61 -8.11 -8.76 1.24
N PRO A 62 -8.86 -9.11 0.17
CA PRO A 62 -8.34 -9.03 -1.18
C PRO A 62 -7.93 -7.59 -1.54
N ASP A 63 -6.81 -7.44 -2.26
CA ASP A 63 -6.25 -6.11 -2.59
C ASP A 63 -7.26 -5.20 -3.30
N LEU A 64 -8.01 -5.76 -4.25
CA LEU A 64 -9.10 -5.06 -4.93
C LEU A 64 -10.15 -4.53 -3.94
N VAL A 65 -10.55 -5.32 -2.94
CA VAL A 65 -11.54 -4.91 -1.94
C VAL A 65 -11.00 -3.77 -1.08
N THR A 66 -9.74 -3.83 -0.67
CA THR A 66 -9.08 -2.73 0.06
C THR A 66 -9.09 -1.45 -0.78
N MET A 67 -8.77 -1.54 -2.08
CA MET A 67 -8.81 -0.38 -2.98
C MET A 67 -10.22 0.20 -3.12
N LEU A 68 -11.25 -0.66 -3.22
CA LEU A 68 -12.65 -0.22 -3.24
C LEU A 68 -13.04 0.48 -1.93
N ILE A 69 -12.66 -0.06 -0.78
CA ILE A 69 -12.93 0.57 0.52
C ILE A 69 -12.27 1.94 0.59
N VAL A 70 -10.98 2.05 0.29
CA VAL A 70 -10.25 3.33 0.34
C VAL A 70 -10.86 4.34 -0.64
N TYR A 71 -11.14 3.92 -1.87
CA TYR A 71 -11.70 4.80 -2.90
C TYR A 71 -13.12 5.27 -2.55
N PHE A 72 -14.05 4.35 -2.24
CA PHE A 72 -15.46 4.70 -2.00
C PHE A 72 -15.74 5.25 -0.60
N ALA A 73 -15.03 4.79 0.43
CA ALA A 73 -15.19 5.35 1.78
C ALA A 73 -14.49 6.72 1.89
N GLY A 74 -13.35 6.90 1.22
CA GLY A 74 -12.63 8.17 1.20
C GLY A 74 -13.33 9.28 0.40
N GLN A 75 -14.09 8.95 -0.65
CA GLN A 75 -14.87 9.92 -1.44
C GLN A 75 -16.07 10.52 -0.70
N ARG A 76 -16.54 9.90 0.39
CA ARG A 76 -17.69 10.37 1.17
C ARG A 76 -17.30 11.19 2.41
N LEU A 77 -16.01 11.39 2.66
CA LEU A 77 -15.47 12.32 3.65
C LEU A 77 -15.11 13.64 2.98
#